data_AF-A0A6A6Q5C8-F1
#
_entry.id   AF-A0A6A6Q5C8-F1
#
_cell.length_a   1.000
_cell.length_b   1.000
_cell.length_c   1.000
_cell.angle_alpha   90.00
_cell.angle_beta   90.00
_cell.angle_gamma   90.00
#
_symmetry.space_group_name_H-M   'P 1'
#
loop_
_entity.id
_entity.type
_entity.pdbx_description
1 polymer ?
#
loop_
_entity_poly.entity_id
_entity_poly.type
_entity_poly.pdbx_seq_one_letter_code
_entity_poly.pdbx_strand_id
1 'polypeptide(L)'
;VSKSRRVRFELTLRIIDLNNVPLVSGTSFIKWHLPSSTAAEHRGRTNKCPIRDHRVAYEYEKQVHVRLTVGKDGMLQECSVELEVLQEYNASGRGERIRLGAVKLNLAEYVEASEALPSSPGPAPSELHEEGVVRRYLMQESKINSTLKVGIHMRHIEGTRDYYAPPLRTAPVFGGIAGIISHSEPVAGGGNILADTDGPDAVHNFISSNKEVGEMLDMYRRSLAAGWSSQPGELQADECIEDIFAGGDGWGKHGRPQLTHSQ
;
A
#
# COMPACT_ATOMS: atom_id res chain seq x y z
N VAL A 1 9.48 27.34 -16.43
CA VAL A 1 8.06 27.06 -16.06
C VAL A 1 7.39 28.39 -15.78
N SER A 2 6.24 28.69 -16.41
CA SER A 2 5.51 29.94 -16.15
C SER A 2 5.02 29.99 -14.70
N LYS A 3 5.02 31.17 -14.06
CA LYS A 3 4.55 31.33 -12.67
C LYS A 3 3.11 30.84 -12.49
N SER A 4 2.27 30.95 -13.52
CA SER A 4 0.87 30.50 -13.54
C SER A 4 0.67 29.00 -13.38
N ARG A 5 1.70 28.18 -13.59
CA ARG A 5 1.62 26.71 -13.50
C ARG A 5 2.13 26.17 -12.17
N ARG A 6 2.53 27.01 -11.23
CA ARG A 6 3.01 26.56 -9.92
C ARG A 6 1.86 26.69 -8.92
N VAL A 7 1.54 25.59 -8.27
CA VAL A 7 0.49 25.52 -7.25
C VAL A 7 1.15 25.20 -5.91
N ARG A 8 0.75 25.91 -4.88
CA ARG A 8 1.27 25.80 -3.52
C ARG A 8 0.30 25.01 -2.66
N PHE A 9 0.85 24.03 -1.97
CA PHE A 9 0.12 23.17 -1.03
C PHE A 9 0.79 23.21 0.34
N GLU A 10 -0.01 22.99 1.39
CA GLU A 10 0.47 22.56 2.68
C GLU A 10 0.54 21.03 2.69
N LEU A 11 1.72 20.49 2.95
CA LEU A 11 1.92 19.08 3.23
C LEU A 11 1.93 18.89 4.74
N THR A 12 1.03 18.04 5.25
CA THR A 12 1.19 17.43 6.58
C THR A 12 1.75 16.02 6.41
N LEU A 13 3.01 15.83 6.79
CA LEU A 13 3.71 14.55 6.78
C LEU A 13 3.63 13.91 8.17
N ARG A 14 3.01 12.74 8.26
CA ARG A 14 2.94 11.91 9.46
C ARG A 14 3.73 10.62 9.27
N ILE A 15 4.73 10.38 10.12
CA ILE A 15 5.50 9.13 10.15
C ILE A 15 5.10 8.41 11.44
N ILE A 16 4.34 7.33 11.31
CA ILE A 16 3.58 6.75 12.42
C ILE A 16 4.36 5.60 13.07
N ASP A 17 4.53 4.50 12.35
CA ASP A 17 5.18 3.28 12.86
C ASP A 17 5.96 2.54 11.77
N LEU A 18 6.95 1.75 12.20
CA LEU A 18 7.69 0.79 11.38
C LEU A 18 7.52 -0.60 11.98
N ASN A 19 7.18 -1.58 11.15
CA ASN A 19 6.99 -2.98 11.53
C ASN A 19 7.99 -3.91 10.81
N ASN A 20 8.21 -5.08 11.40
CA ASN A 20 9.11 -6.14 10.93
C ASN A 20 10.57 -5.70 10.87
N VAL A 21 11.06 -4.97 11.88
CA VAL A 21 12.47 -4.55 12.00
C VAL A 21 13.34 -5.79 12.29
N PRO A 22 14.48 -6.00 11.62
CA PRO A 22 15.18 -7.29 11.67
C PRO A 22 15.92 -7.48 13.00
N LEU A 23 16.59 -6.43 13.45
CA LEU A 23 17.37 -6.42 14.68
C LEU A 23 16.60 -5.63 15.74
N VAL A 24 16.20 -6.30 16.82
CA VAL A 24 15.40 -5.70 17.92
C VAL A 24 16.23 -4.91 18.93
N SER A 25 17.51 -4.64 18.65
CA SER A 25 18.39 -3.87 19.53
C SER A 25 18.66 -2.47 18.99
N GLY A 26 18.84 -1.52 19.89
CA GLY A 26 19.15 -0.13 19.56
C GLY A 26 17.92 0.75 19.29
N THR A 27 18.13 1.79 18.51
CA THR A 27 17.13 2.81 18.18
C THR A 27 17.00 2.96 16.67
N SER A 28 15.85 3.42 16.20
CA SER A 28 15.65 3.78 14.81
C SER A 28 15.17 5.22 14.71
N PHE A 29 15.52 5.87 13.60
CA PHE A 29 15.00 7.18 13.22
C PHE A 29 14.94 7.27 11.70
N ILE A 30 14.09 8.15 11.19
CA ILE A 30 13.85 8.30 9.76
C ILE A 30 14.29 9.70 9.36
N LYS A 31 15.09 9.81 8.29
CA LYS A 31 15.33 11.09 7.61
C LYS A 31 14.35 11.22 6.45
N TRP A 32 13.83 12.41 6.24
CA TRP A 32 12.97 12.69 5.10
C TRP A 32 13.45 13.94 4.37
N HIS A 33 13.24 14.00 3.05
CA HIS A 33 13.51 15.18 2.26
C HIS A 33 12.67 15.22 0.97
N LEU A 34 12.55 16.41 0.39
CA LEU A 34 11.95 16.64 -0.92
C LEU A 34 13.06 16.92 -1.95
N PRO A 35 13.39 15.98 -2.86
CA PRO A 35 14.47 16.17 -3.83
C PRO A 35 14.27 17.38 -4.75
N SER A 36 13.02 17.81 -4.94
CA SER A 36 12.66 18.98 -5.75
C SER A 36 13.05 20.33 -5.11
N SER A 37 13.57 20.34 -3.88
CA SER A 37 13.93 21.57 -3.18
C SER A 37 15.16 21.45 -2.28
N THR A 38 15.96 22.51 -2.26
CA THR A 38 17.14 22.65 -1.39
C THR A 38 16.85 23.42 -0.10
N ALA A 39 15.60 23.84 0.13
CA ALA A 39 15.22 24.60 1.31
C ALA A 39 15.44 23.78 2.59
N ALA A 40 15.93 24.43 3.65
CA ALA A 40 16.22 23.75 4.92
C ALA A 40 14.96 23.15 5.57
N GLU A 41 13.79 23.74 5.32
CA GLU A 41 12.49 23.24 5.80
C GLU A 41 12.01 21.98 5.06
N HIS A 42 12.51 21.70 3.85
CA HIS A 42 12.13 20.55 3.03
C HIS A 42 12.96 19.30 3.29
N ARG A 43 13.63 19.28 4.45
CA ARG A 43 14.37 18.12 4.94
C ARG A 43 14.25 18.07 6.45
N GLY A 44 14.23 16.87 7.01
CA GLY A 44 14.11 16.68 8.44
C GLY A 44 14.44 15.26 8.86
N ARG A 45 14.29 15.01 10.16
CA ARG A 45 14.38 13.67 10.72
C ARG A 45 13.44 13.53 11.92
N THR A 46 13.02 12.30 12.18
CA THR A 46 12.31 11.95 13.42
C THR A 46 13.27 11.94 14.60
N ASN A 47 12.71 11.85 15.81
CA ASN A 47 13.45 11.47 17.00
C ASN A 47 13.97 10.03 16.86
N LYS A 48 15.00 9.69 17.65
CA LYS A 48 15.46 8.32 17.80
C LYS A 48 14.52 7.59 18.75
N CYS A 49 13.84 6.58 18.24
CA CYS A 49 12.88 5.79 18.97
C CYS A 49 13.43 4.38 19.22
N PRO A 50 13.20 3.78 20.41
CA PRO A 50 13.65 2.43 20.70
C PRO A 50 12.91 1.41 19.83
N ILE A 51 13.60 0.33 19.46
CA ILE A 51 12.98 -0.81 18.78
C ILE A 51 12.46 -1.77 19.85
N ARG A 52 11.18 -2.13 19.78
CA ARG A 52 10.52 -3.07 20.70
C ARG A 52 9.65 -4.04 19.90
N ASP A 53 9.76 -5.33 20.16
CA ASP A 53 8.95 -6.37 19.50
C ASP A 53 8.97 -6.28 17.96
N HIS A 54 10.15 -6.02 17.38
CA HIS A 54 10.34 -5.80 15.93
C HIS A 54 9.56 -4.59 15.36
N ARG A 55 9.18 -3.63 16.21
CA ARG A 55 8.43 -2.43 15.86
C ARG A 55 9.06 -1.17 16.42
N VAL A 56 8.72 -0.05 15.80
CA VAL A 56 9.11 1.30 16.24
C VAL A 56 7.92 2.22 16.08
N ALA A 57 7.55 2.93 17.15
CA ALA A 57 6.60 4.03 17.09
C ALA A 57 7.38 5.35 16.97
N TYR A 58 7.12 6.13 15.93
CA TYR A 58 7.75 7.44 15.73
C TYR A 58 6.86 8.60 16.14
N GLU A 59 5.56 8.49 15.85
CA GLU A 59 4.54 9.53 16.15
C GLU A 59 5.00 10.94 15.73
N TYR A 60 5.65 11.01 14.56
CA TYR A 60 6.23 12.25 14.06
C TYR A 60 5.26 12.93 13.12
N GLU A 61 5.03 14.23 13.34
CA GLU A 61 4.26 15.09 12.44
C GLU A 61 5.07 16.33 12.05
N LYS A 62 5.00 16.70 10.77
CA LYS A 62 5.57 17.94 10.27
C LYS A 62 4.71 18.55 9.18
N GLN A 63 4.44 19.84 9.31
CA GLN A 63 3.80 20.66 8.27
C GLN A 63 4.85 21.47 7.50
N VAL A 64 4.77 21.45 6.17
CA VAL A 64 5.66 22.21 5.26
C VAL A 64 4.93 22.67 4.01
N HIS A 65 5.41 23.75 3.38
CA HIS A 65 4.81 24.30 2.18
C HIS A 65 5.48 23.76 0.92
N VAL A 66 4.78 22.98 0.11
CA VAL A 66 5.33 22.40 -1.11
C VAL A 66 4.77 23.10 -2.35
N ARG A 67 5.59 23.17 -3.42
CA ARG A 67 5.17 23.76 -4.71
C ARG A 67 5.19 22.68 -5.78
N LEU A 68 4.03 22.34 -6.29
CA LEU A 68 3.87 21.41 -7.41
C LEU A 68 3.75 22.22 -8.72
N THR A 69 4.11 21.58 -9.83
CA THR A 69 4.03 22.18 -11.16
C THR A 69 2.94 21.47 -11.97
N VAL A 70 2.06 22.23 -12.59
CA VAL A 70 1.08 21.72 -13.56
C VAL A 70 1.79 21.54 -14.90
N GLY A 71 1.69 20.33 -15.45
CA GLY A 71 2.20 19.93 -16.74
C GLY A 71 1.52 20.68 -17.90
N LYS A 72 1.97 20.40 -19.13
CA LYS A 72 1.35 20.98 -20.33
C LYS A 72 -0.03 20.37 -20.63
N ASP A 73 -0.21 19.15 -20.15
CA ASP A 73 -1.40 18.29 -20.19
C ASP A 73 -2.44 18.62 -19.11
N GLY A 74 -2.15 19.55 -18.19
CA GLY A 74 -3.01 19.87 -17.05
C GLY A 74 -2.81 18.94 -15.84
N MET A 75 -1.92 17.95 -15.92
CA MET A 75 -1.65 17.02 -14.82
C MET A 75 -0.64 17.61 -13.83
N LEU A 76 -0.80 17.36 -12.54
CA LEU A 76 0.25 17.67 -11.57
C LEU A 76 1.49 16.79 -11.82
N GLN A 77 2.64 17.44 -12.03
CA GLN A 77 3.92 16.75 -12.19
C GLN A 77 4.33 16.06 -10.89
N GLU A 78 5.08 14.97 -11.04
CA GLU A 78 5.62 14.20 -9.92
C GLU A 78 6.42 15.09 -8.96
N CYS A 79 6.07 15.04 -7.68
CA CYS A 79 6.83 15.67 -6.60
C CYS A 79 7.05 14.64 -5.50
N SER A 80 8.24 14.04 -5.46
CA SER A 80 8.51 12.98 -4.49
C SER A 80 8.93 13.49 -3.11
N VAL A 81 8.54 12.75 -2.08
CA VAL A 81 9.15 12.75 -0.74
C VAL A 81 9.88 11.44 -0.53
N GLU A 82 11.12 11.51 -0.06
CA GLU A 82 11.95 10.34 0.18
C GLU A 82 12.23 10.20 1.68
N LEU A 83 11.85 9.04 2.23
CA LEU A 83 12.03 8.67 3.62
C LEU A 83 13.10 7.58 3.72
N GLU A 84 14.25 7.90 4.32
CA GLU A 84 15.34 6.96 4.60
C GLU A 84 15.22 6.45 6.03
N VAL A 85 15.09 5.14 6.22
CA VAL A 85 14.97 4.51 7.54
C VAL A 85 16.33 3.99 8.00
N LEU A 86 16.76 4.43 9.19
CA LEU A 86 18.06 4.08 9.75
C LEU A 86 17.90 3.47 11.14
N GLN A 87 18.80 2.55 11.46
CA GLN A 87 18.96 1.96 12.78
C GLN A 87 20.34 2.33 13.32
N GLU A 88 20.38 2.69 14.60
CA GLU A 88 21.61 2.88 15.36
C GLU A 88 21.61 1.91 16.54
N TYR A 89 22.68 1.15 16.65
CA TYR A 89 22.90 0.24 17.77
C TYR A 89 24.32 0.40 18.28
N ASN A 90 24.48 0.28 19.60
CA ASN A 90 25.77 0.45 20.25
C ASN A 90 26.41 -0.93 20.42
N ALA A 91 27.08 -1.42 19.39
CA ALA A 91 28.04 -2.50 19.53
C ALA A 91 29.42 -1.90 19.81
N SER A 92 29.98 -2.18 20.98
CA SER A 92 31.40 -1.94 21.28
C SER A 92 31.85 -0.47 21.40
N GLY A 93 30.99 0.45 21.87
CA GLY A 93 31.37 1.83 22.20
C GLY A 93 31.52 2.78 20.99
N ARG A 94 31.38 2.28 19.77
CA ARG A 94 31.23 3.07 18.55
C ARG A 94 29.80 2.88 18.05
N GLY A 95 29.01 3.95 17.97
CA GLY A 95 27.64 3.86 17.46
C GLY A 95 27.66 3.43 16.00
N GLU A 96 27.22 2.21 15.70
CA GLU A 96 27.10 1.72 14.34
C GLU A 96 25.73 2.10 13.80
N ARG A 97 25.70 2.55 12.54
CA ARG A 97 24.49 2.98 11.85
C ARG A 97 24.29 2.14 10.60
N ILE A 98 23.12 1.51 10.49
CA ILE A 98 22.71 0.70 9.34
C ILE A 98 21.50 1.35 8.69
N ARG A 99 21.48 1.38 7.35
CA ARG A 99 20.30 1.76 6.57
C ARG A 99 19.39 0.53 6.42
N LEU A 100 18.15 0.64 6.88
CA LEU A 100 17.17 -0.45 6.80
C LEU A 100 16.42 -0.48 5.47
N GLY A 101 16.26 0.68 4.83
CA GLY A 101 15.57 0.82 3.55
C GLY A 101 15.10 2.25 3.33
N ALA A 102 14.26 2.45 2.31
CA ALA A 102 13.63 3.73 2.04
C ALA A 102 12.20 3.60 1.50
N VAL A 103 11.42 4.66 1.60
CA VAL A 103 10.10 4.80 0.99
C VAL A 103 10.08 6.08 0.19
N LYS A 104 9.66 6.01 -1.07
CA LYS A 104 9.51 7.16 -1.97
C LYS A 104 8.04 7.30 -2.36
N LEU A 105 7.45 8.45 -2.07
CA LEU A 105 6.03 8.72 -2.33
C LEU A 105 5.90 9.95 -3.23
N ASN A 106 5.08 9.86 -4.26
CA ASN A 106 4.73 11.01 -5.10
C ASN A 106 3.59 11.81 -4.46
N LEU A 107 3.88 13.01 -3.97
CA LEU A 107 2.91 13.89 -3.30
C LEU A 107 1.76 14.33 -4.21
N ALA A 108 1.98 14.38 -5.54
CA ALA A 108 0.93 14.76 -6.48
C ALA A 108 -0.27 13.79 -6.45
N GLU A 109 -0.02 12.51 -6.18
CA GLU A 109 -1.05 11.47 -6.07
C GLU A 109 -1.98 11.64 -4.85
N TYR A 110 -1.56 12.41 -3.85
CA TYR A 110 -2.31 12.57 -2.59
C TYR A 110 -3.19 13.81 -2.59
N VAL A 111 -3.11 14.67 -3.61
CA VAL A 111 -3.86 15.94 -3.63
C VAL A 111 -5.37 15.69 -3.64
N GLU A 112 -5.87 14.94 -4.63
CA GLU A 112 -7.31 14.66 -4.75
C GLU A 112 -7.82 13.74 -3.64
N ALA A 113 -7.05 12.72 -3.27
CA ALA A 113 -7.44 11.78 -2.22
C ALA A 113 -7.50 12.42 -0.82
N SER A 114 -6.74 13.49 -0.57
CA SER A 114 -6.83 14.24 0.69
C SER A 114 -8.10 15.10 0.76
N GLU A 115 -8.63 15.54 -0.38
CA GLU A 115 -9.89 16.30 -0.46
C GLU A 115 -11.12 15.38 -0.48
N ALA A 116 -10.99 14.17 -1.03
CA ALA A 116 -12.08 13.20 -1.17
C ALA A 116 -12.45 12.48 0.14
N LEU A 117 -11.61 12.52 1.17
CA LEU A 117 -11.95 11.98 2.49
C LEU A 117 -12.95 12.94 3.15
N PRO A 118 -14.22 12.55 3.35
CA PRO A 118 -15.18 13.41 4.01
C PRO A 118 -14.69 13.68 5.43
N SER A 119 -14.66 14.96 5.81
CA SER A 119 -14.67 15.34 7.22
C SER A 119 -15.84 14.58 7.84
N SER A 120 -15.53 13.61 8.70
CA SER A 120 -16.50 12.66 9.23
C SER A 120 -17.75 13.41 9.72
N PRO A 121 -18.97 13.04 9.28
CA PRO A 121 -20.21 13.64 9.78
C PRO A 121 -20.49 13.12 11.19
N GLY A 122 -19.62 13.46 12.13
CA GLY A 122 -19.77 13.24 13.56
C GLY A 122 -20.04 14.57 14.27
N PRO A 123 -20.74 14.56 15.41
CA PRO A 123 -21.03 15.79 16.13
C PRO A 123 -19.75 16.35 16.76
N ALA A 124 -19.50 17.63 16.49
CA ALA A 124 -18.46 18.51 17.00
C ALA A 124 -17.08 18.44 16.28
N PRO A 125 -16.52 19.59 15.86
CA PRO A 125 -15.14 19.68 15.44
C PRO A 125 -14.28 19.56 16.70
N SER A 126 -13.79 18.36 16.99
CA SER A 126 -12.49 18.28 17.63
C SER A 126 -11.50 18.82 16.61
N GLU A 127 -11.25 20.13 16.63
CA GLU A 127 -10.08 20.73 16.01
C GLU A 127 -8.90 19.83 16.38
N LEU A 128 -8.25 19.18 15.40
CA LEU A 128 -6.79 19.00 15.37
C LEU A 128 -6.27 18.09 14.27
N HIS A 129 -7.05 17.25 13.59
CA HIS A 129 -6.49 16.42 12.54
C HIS A 129 -7.40 16.33 11.31
N GLU A 130 -7.13 17.19 10.31
CA GLU A 130 -7.49 16.85 8.93
C GLU A 130 -6.90 15.46 8.65
N GLU A 131 -7.78 14.49 8.44
CA GLU A 131 -7.43 13.07 8.34
C GLU A 131 -6.99 12.80 6.90
N GLY A 132 -5.76 13.22 6.59
CA GLY A 132 -5.12 12.89 5.32
C GLY A 132 -4.98 11.39 5.14
N VAL A 133 -4.52 10.99 3.95
CA VAL A 133 -4.47 9.58 3.59
C VAL A 133 -3.36 8.86 4.34
N VAL A 134 -3.74 7.87 5.15
CA VAL A 134 -2.80 7.03 5.92
C VAL A 134 -2.70 5.63 5.31
N ARG A 135 -1.47 5.22 4.95
CA ARG A 135 -1.22 3.86 4.42
C ARG A 135 0.06 3.24 4.96
N ARG A 136 0.15 1.92 4.80
CA ARG A 136 1.33 1.12 5.08
C ARG A 136 2.06 0.82 3.77
N TYR A 137 3.33 1.18 3.69
CA TYR A 137 4.18 1.01 2.52
C TYR A 137 5.25 -0.04 2.79
N LEU A 138 5.48 -0.94 1.84
CA LEU A 138 6.65 -1.80 1.86
C LEU A 138 7.91 -0.96 1.61
N MET A 139 8.94 -1.16 2.42
CA MET A 139 10.20 -0.46 2.22
C MET A 139 10.93 -1.00 0.99
N GLN A 140 11.45 -0.10 0.17
CA GLN A 140 12.38 -0.40 -0.91
C GLN A 140 13.80 -0.48 -0.38
N GLU A 141 14.68 -1.13 -1.13
CA GLU A 141 16.11 -1.29 -0.76
C GLU A 141 16.28 -1.88 0.65
N SER A 142 15.33 -2.71 1.07
CA SER A 142 15.33 -3.37 2.36
C SER A 142 15.63 -4.85 2.20
N LYS A 143 16.47 -5.39 3.08
CA LYS A 143 16.79 -6.84 3.10
C LYS A 143 15.64 -7.69 3.66
N ILE A 144 14.59 -7.03 4.13
CA ILE A 144 13.48 -7.63 4.87
C ILE A 144 12.17 -6.95 4.49
N ASN A 145 11.04 -7.63 4.70
CA ASN A 145 9.71 -7.11 4.43
C ASN A 145 9.23 -6.13 5.51
N SER A 146 10.09 -5.16 5.84
CA SER A 146 9.74 -4.06 6.73
C SER A 146 8.69 -3.16 6.08
N THR A 147 7.74 -2.71 6.88
CA THR A 147 6.66 -1.83 6.40
C THR A 147 6.56 -0.58 7.23
N LEU A 148 6.43 0.57 6.56
CA LEU A 148 6.34 1.88 7.18
C LEU A 148 4.92 2.44 7.03
N LYS A 149 4.29 2.84 8.13
CA LYS A 149 2.99 3.52 8.12
C LYS A 149 3.21 5.03 8.03
N VAL A 150 2.73 5.65 6.94
CA VAL A 150 2.87 7.08 6.66
C VAL A 150 1.50 7.67 6.37
N GLY A 151 1.22 8.84 6.96
CA GLY A 151 0.09 9.70 6.62
C GLY A 151 0.54 10.89 5.80
N ILE A 152 -0.16 11.17 4.70
CA ILE A 152 0.07 12.32 3.84
C ILE A 152 -1.24 13.07 3.71
N HIS A 153 -1.23 14.35 4.08
CA HIS A 153 -2.33 15.27 3.81
C HIS A 153 -1.84 16.42 2.95
N MET A 154 -2.55 16.71 1.87
CA MET A 154 -2.24 17.79 0.93
C MET A 154 -3.38 18.78 0.90
N ARG A 155 -3.14 20.01 1.38
CA ARG A 155 -4.15 21.08 1.41
C ARG A 155 -3.76 22.19 0.43
N HIS A 156 -4.63 22.51 -0.52
CA HIS A 156 -4.39 23.60 -1.46
C HIS A 156 -4.30 24.96 -0.74
N ILE A 157 -3.29 25.77 -1.07
CA ILE A 157 -3.12 27.12 -0.53
C ILE A 157 -3.32 28.18 -1.62
N GLU A 158 -2.53 28.13 -2.69
CA GLU A 158 -2.43 29.20 -3.68
C GLU A 158 -2.09 28.64 -5.06
N GLY A 159 -2.63 29.24 -6.13
CA GLY A 159 -2.33 28.88 -7.51
C GLY A 159 -3.60 28.55 -8.30
N THR A 160 -3.41 27.98 -9.50
CA THR A 160 -4.53 27.48 -10.30
C THR A 160 -5.13 26.23 -9.65
N ARG A 161 -6.45 26.06 -9.77
CA ARG A 161 -7.17 24.80 -9.47
C ARG A 161 -7.53 24.01 -10.72
N ASP A 162 -7.20 24.56 -11.89
CA ASP A 162 -7.35 23.89 -13.18
C ASP A 162 -6.18 22.92 -13.38
N TYR A 163 -6.20 21.84 -12.60
CA TYR A 163 -5.29 20.72 -12.68
C TYR A 163 -6.02 19.44 -12.29
N TYR A 164 -5.49 18.30 -12.69
CA TYR A 164 -5.88 17.01 -12.13
C TYR A 164 -4.68 16.29 -11.51
N ALA A 165 -4.94 15.51 -10.46
CA ALA A 165 -3.92 14.73 -9.78
C ALA A 165 -3.70 13.39 -10.51
N PRO A 166 -2.47 12.85 -10.51
CA PRO A 166 -2.24 11.47 -10.87
C PRO A 166 -3.05 10.53 -9.97
N PRO A 167 -3.58 9.41 -10.50
CA PRO A 167 -4.32 8.45 -9.70
C PRO A 167 -3.43 7.89 -8.60
N LEU A 168 -4.00 7.76 -7.41
CA LEU A 168 -3.28 7.29 -6.24
C LEU A 168 -2.96 5.81 -6.38
N ARG A 169 -1.69 5.48 -6.56
CA ARG A 169 -1.27 4.11 -6.75
C ARG A 169 -1.57 3.29 -5.51
N THR A 170 -2.09 2.09 -5.71
CA THR A 170 -2.23 1.12 -4.62
C THR A 170 -0.83 0.87 -4.08
N ALA A 171 -0.63 1.14 -2.79
CA ALA A 171 0.65 0.83 -2.17
C ALA A 171 0.95 -0.65 -2.41
N PRO A 172 2.20 -1.02 -2.74
CA PRO A 172 2.60 -2.42 -2.79
C PRO A 172 2.58 -2.96 -1.35
N VAL A 173 1.38 -3.29 -0.86
CA VAL A 173 1.16 -3.93 0.43
C VAL A 173 1.21 -5.42 0.16
N PHE A 174 1.91 -6.15 1.02
CA PHE A 174 1.87 -7.61 1.08
C PHE A 174 0.45 -8.02 1.52
N GLY A 175 -0.50 -8.01 0.59
CA GLY A 175 -1.88 -8.44 0.76
C GLY A 175 -2.22 -9.30 -0.45
N GLY A 176 -2.38 -10.60 -0.22
CA GLY A 176 -2.62 -11.58 -1.28
C GLY A 176 -3.62 -11.07 -2.33
N ILE A 177 -3.18 -11.14 -3.59
CA ILE A 177 -3.99 -11.36 -4.81
C ILE A 177 -5.19 -10.39 -5.06
N ALA A 178 -5.34 -9.28 -4.33
CA ALA A 178 -6.41 -8.31 -4.59
C ALA A 178 -5.96 -7.09 -5.42
N GLY A 179 -4.64 -6.91 -5.63
CA GLY A 179 -4.06 -5.73 -6.27
C GLY A 179 -3.85 -5.79 -7.78
N ILE A 180 -4.11 -6.93 -8.43
CA ILE A 180 -3.86 -7.10 -9.89
C ILE A 180 -5.05 -6.61 -10.74
N ILE A 181 -6.23 -6.40 -10.15
CA ILE A 181 -7.46 -6.07 -10.90
C ILE A 181 -7.56 -4.59 -11.34
N SER A 182 -6.67 -3.69 -10.91
CA SER A 182 -6.78 -2.26 -11.25
C SER A 182 -6.07 -1.83 -12.54
N HIS A 183 -5.63 -2.75 -13.41
CA HIS A 183 -4.96 -2.39 -14.69
C HIS A 183 -5.61 -3.00 -15.95
N SER A 184 -6.89 -3.37 -15.90
CA SER A 184 -7.65 -3.64 -17.12
C SER A 184 -8.77 -2.62 -17.28
N GLU A 185 -8.44 -1.44 -17.83
CA GLU A 185 -9.46 -0.69 -18.55
C GLU A 185 -10.02 -1.58 -19.68
N PRO A 186 -11.34 -1.63 -19.86
CA PRO A 186 -11.94 -2.37 -20.95
C PRO A 186 -11.75 -1.57 -22.24
N VAL A 187 -10.70 -1.88 -23.01
CA VAL A 187 -10.65 -1.44 -24.41
C VAL A 187 -11.67 -2.27 -25.19
N ALA A 188 -12.88 -1.74 -25.27
CA ALA A 188 -13.80 -2.02 -26.36
C ALA A 188 -13.14 -1.55 -27.66
N GLY A 189 -12.86 -2.48 -28.58
CA GLY A 189 -12.37 -2.14 -29.91
C GLY A 189 -11.63 -3.30 -30.55
N GLY A 190 -12.34 -4.10 -31.34
CA GLY A 190 -11.72 -5.08 -32.22
C GLY A 190 -10.83 -4.41 -33.26
N GLY A 191 -9.69 -5.05 -33.56
CA GLY A 191 -8.81 -4.62 -34.64
C GLY A 191 -7.48 -5.36 -34.65
N ASN A 192 -7.37 -6.33 -35.57
CA ASN A 192 -6.17 -6.91 -36.17
C ASN A 192 -4.80 -6.67 -35.49
N ILE A 193 -4.20 -7.75 -34.99
CA ILE A 193 -2.75 -7.86 -34.82
C ILE A 193 -2.20 -8.64 -36.03
N LEU A 194 -1.58 -7.92 -36.96
CA LEU A 194 -0.54 -8.44 -37.84
C LEU A 194 0.53 -7.35 -38.00
N ALA A 195 1.80 -7.78 -37.93
CA ALA A 195 3.04 -7.02 -38.16
C ALA A 195 3.41 -6.04 -37.02
N ASP A 196 4.63 -5.94 -36.50
CA ASP A 196 5.93 -6.52 -36.84
C ASP A 196 6.91 -5.90 -35.82
N THR A 197 7.43 -6.66 -34.85
CA THR A 197 8.74 -6.37 -34.21
C THR A 197 9.26 -7.60 -33.47
N ASP A 198 10.43 -8.04 -33.91
CA ASP A 198 11.17 -9.24 -33.54
C ASP A 198 11.81 -9.12 -32.14
N GLY A 199 11.55 -10.09 -31.25
CA GLY A 199 12.16 -10.14 -29.91
C GLY A 199 11.64 -11.29 -29.02
N PRO A 200 12.49 -12.25 -28.58
CA PRO A 200 12.05 -13.46 -27.86
C PRO A 200 11.60 -13.23 -26.40
N ASP A 201 11.65 -12.00 -25.88
CA ASP A 201 11.35 -11.69 -24.47
C ASP A 201 9.89 -11.27 -24.20
N ALA A 202 9.11 -10.92 -25.23
CA ALA A 202 7.71 -10.50 -25.07
C ALA A 202 6.74 -11.69 -24.91
N VAL A 203 7.10 -12.85 -25.46
CA VAL A 203 6.28 -14.08 -25.40
C VAL A 203 6.32 -14.75 -24.02
N HIS A 204 7.39 -14.60 -23.24
CA HIS A 204 7.50 -15.24 -21.92
C HIS A 204 6.60 -14.58 -20.87
N ASN A 205 6.45 -13.25 -20.90
CA ASN A 205 5.54 -12.52 -20.00
C ASN A 205 4.06 -12.72 -20.35
N PHE A 206 3.73 -12.92 -21.63
CA PHE A 206 2.36 -13.14 -22.08
C PHE A 206 1.87 -14.56 -21.75
N ILE A 207 2.74 -15.57 -21.85
CA ILE A 207 2.40 -16.97 -21.54
C ILE A 207 2.28 -17.21 -20.03
N SER A 208 3.12 -16.57 -19.21
CA SER A 208 3.10 -16.73 -17.75
C SER A 208 1.81 -16.18 -17.13
N SER A 209 1.36 -15.01 -17.60
CA SER A 209 0.10 -14.37 -17.16
C SER A 209 -1.13 -15.24 -17.52
N ASN A 210 -1.11 -15.91 -18.67
CA ASN A 210 -2.21 -16.78 -19.10
C ASN A 210 -2.27 -18.10 -18.32
N LYS A 211 -1.12 -18.62 -17.91
CA LYS A 211 -1.04 -19.82 -17.06
C LYS A 211 -1.58 -19.53 -15.66
N GLU A 212 -1.24 -18.39 -15.08
CA GLU A 212 -1.76 -17.95 -13.78
C GLU A 212 -3.27 -17.67 -13.82
N VAL A 213 -3.77 -17.05 -14.90
CA VAL A 213 -5.22 -16.86 -15.11
C VAL A 213 -5.93 -18.22 -15.31
N GLY A 214 -5.30 -19.15 -16.02
CA GLY A 214 -5.81 -20.51 -16.19
C GLY A 214 -5.88 -21.28 -14.87
N GLU A 215 -4.82 -21.21 -14.05
CA GLU A 215 -4.76 -21.83 -12.72
C GLU A 215 -5.75 -21.16 -11.75
N MET A 216 -5.96 -19.85 -11.86
CA MET A 216 -6.96 -19.11 -11.08
C MET A 216 -8.39 -19.48 -11.48
N LEU A 217 -8.70 -19.56 -12.77
CA LEU A 217 -10.00 -20.01 -13.27
C LEU A 217 -10.25 -21.47 -12.92
N ASP A 218 -9.21 -22.30 -12.92
CA ASP A 218 -9.29 -23.70 -12.49
C ASP A 218 -9.53 -23.81 -10.98
N MET A 219 -8.87 -22.98 -10.16
CA MET A 219 -9.18 -22.85 -8.72
C MET A 219 -10.59 -22.36 -8.45
N TYR A 220 -11.07 -21.37 -9.22
CA TYR A 220 -12.44 -20.85 -9.10
C TYR A 220 -13.47 -21.90 -9.51
N ARG A 221 -13.21 -22.64 -10.59
CA ARG A 221 -14.01 -23.81 -11.00
C ARG A 221 -14.00 -24.91 -9.96
N ARG A 222 -12.85 -25.25 -9.38
CA ARG A 222 -12.73 -26.27 -8.33
C ARG A 222 -13.45 -25.85 -7.05
N SER A 223 -13.39 -24.57 -6.69
CA SER A 223 -14.11 -24.03 -5.53
C SER A 223 -15.63 -24.06 -5.73
N LEU A 224 -16.11 -23.74 -6.94
CA LEU A 224 -17.53 -23.89 -7.29
C LEU A 224 -17.95 -25.36 -7.40
N ALA A 225 -17.07 -26.24 -7.89
CA ALA A 225 -17.29 -27.68 -7.95
C ALA A 225 -17.24 -28.36 -6.57
N ALA A 226 -16.56 -27.75 -5.58
CA ALA A 226 -16.58 -28.23 -4.20
C ALA A 226 -17.97 -28.10 -3.54
N GLY A 227 -18.85 -27.23 -4.08
CA GLY A 227 -20.27 -27.22 -3.73
C GLY A 227 -21.06 -28.43 -4.26
N TRP A 228 -20.48 -29.21 -5.19
CA TRP A 228 -21.11 -30.36 -5.82
C TRP A 228 -20.60 -31.71 -5.28
N SER A 229 -19.58 -31.73 -4.43
CA SER A 229 -18.95 -32.96 -3.92
C SER A 229 -19.36 -33.37 -2.51
N SER A 230 -20.35 -32.70 -1.89
CA SER A 230 -20.88 -33.15 -0.60
C SER A 230 -21.58 -34.50 -0.79
N GLN A 231 -21.17 -35.51 -0.01
CA GLN A 231 -21.86 -36.80 -0.03
C GLN A 231 -23.25 -36.68 0.59
N PRO A 232 -24.23 -37.55 0.24
CA PRO A 232 -25.57 -37.50 0.83
C PRO A 232 -25.50 -37.57 2.37
N GLY A 233 -25.83 -36.47 3.03
CA GLY A 233 -25.81 -36.33 4.49
C GLY A 233 -24.68 -35.48 5.08
N GLU A 234 -23.75 -35.00 4.25
CA GLU A 234 -22.71 -34.04 4.65
C GLU A 234 -23.17 -32.59 4.38
N LEU A 235 -22.76 -31.66 5.26
CA LEU A 235 -23.05 -30.24 5.09
C LEU A 235 -22.26 -29.67 3.90
N GLN A 236 -22.83 -28.67 3.22
CA GLN A 236 -22.05 -27.93 2.23
C GLN A 236 -20.97 -27.10 2.92
N ALA A 237 -19.90 -26.78 2.18
CA ALA A 237 -18.71 -26.15 2.73
C ALA A 237 -19.01 -24.82 3.46
N ASP A 238 -19.96 -24.05 2.97
CA ASP A 238 -20.46 -22.82 3.60
C ASP A 238 -21.21 -23.11 4.92
N GLU A 239 -22.11 -24.09 4.92
CA GLU A 239 -22.86 -24.49 6.11
C GLU A 239 -21.96 -25.09 7.21
N CYS A 240 -20.94 -25.87 6.84
CA CYS A 240 -19.91 -26.37 7.77
C CYS A 240 -19.19 -25.23 8.49
N ILE A 241 -18.84 -24.18 7.74
CA ILE A 241 -18.11 -23.03 8.27
C ILE A 241 -18.98 -22.29 9.27
N GLU A 242 -20.25 -22.04 8.93
CA GLU A 242 -21.21 -21.38 9.83
C GLU A 242 -21.45 -22.19 11.11
N ASP A 243 -21.58 -23.52 11.02
CA ASP A 243 -21.74 -24.40 12.20
C ASP A 243 -20.54 -24.30 13.14
N ILE A 244 -19.31 -24.31 12.62
CA ILE A 244 -18.09 -24.14 13.43
C ILE A 244 -18.06 -22.78 14.12
N PHE A 245 -18.42 -21.70 13.41
CA PHE A 245 -18.46 -20.35 14.01
C PHE A 245 -19.57 -20.20 15.05
N ALA A 246 -20.66 -20.95 14.93
CA ALA A 246 -21.73 -21.03 15.93
C ALA A 246 -21.38 -21.94 17.13
N GLY A 247 -20.20 -22.55 17.15
CA GLY A 247 -19.72 -23.43 18.22
C GLY A 247 -20.07 -24.92 18.05
N GLY A 248 -20.52 -25.31 16.85
CA GLY A 248 -20.74 -26.69 16.43
C GLY A 248 -19.43 -27.40 16.02
N ASP A 249 -19.55 -28.64 15.55
CA ASP A 249 -18.42 -29.51 15.20
C ASP A 249 -18.19 -29.66 13.69
N GLY A 250 -19.01 -28.98 12.87
CA GLY A 250 -18.94 -28.99 11.41
C GLY A 250 -19.62 -30.19 10.75
N TRP A 251 -20.32 -31.05 11.51
CA TRP A 251 -20.99 -32.25 10.97
C TRP A 251 -22.53 -32.14 10.95
N GLY A 252 -23.06 -30.97 11.34
CA GLY A 252 -24.49 -30.71 11.36
C GLY A 252 -25.27 -31.66 12.27
N LYS A 253 -26.59 -31.73 12.07
CA LYS A 253 -27.51 -32.47 12.95
C LYS A 253 -27.38 -34.00 12.86
N HIS A 254 -26.70 -34.51 11.84
CA HIS A 254 -26.56 -35.94 11.59
C HIS A 254 -25.27 -36.54 12.22
N GLY A 255 -24.37 -35.68 12.72
CA GLY A 255 -23.14 -36.09 13.39
C GLY A 255 -22.13 -36.77 12.45
N ARG A 256 -20.96 -37.11 12.98
CA ARG A 256 -19.88 -37.73 12.20
C ARG A 256 -20.34 -39.06 11.56
N PRO A 257 -20.01 -39.30 10.27
CA PRO A 257 -20.29 -40.60 9.65
C PRO A 257 -19.54 -41.70 10.39
N GLN A 258 -20.28 -42.73 10.81
CA GLN A 258 -19.73 -43.92 11.46
C GLN A 258 -18.94 -44.73 10.42
N LEU A 259 -17.63 -44.86 10.61
CA LEU A 259 -16.78 -45.73 9.80
C LEU A 259 -17.27 -47.18 9.92
N THR A 260 -17.95 -47.68 8.89
CA THR A 260 -18.25 -49.10 8.79
C THR A 260 -16.99 -49.82 8.29
N HIS A 261 -16.30 -50.52 9.19
CA HIS A 261 -15.25 -51.46 8.80
C HIS A 261 -15.93 -52.68 8.14
N SER A 262 -15.87 -52.77 6.82
CA SER A 262 -16.15 -54.02 6.11
C SER A 262 -14.93 -54.93 6.25
N GLN A 263 -15.14 -56.11 6.85
CA GLN A 263 -14.22 -57.25 6.85
C GLN A 263 -13.98 -57.80 5.44
#